data_AF-U5EM30-F1
#
_entry.id   AF-U5EM30-F1
#
_cell.length_a   1.000
_cell.length_b   1.000
_cell.length_c   1.000
_cell.angle_alpha   90.00
_cell.angle_beta   90.00
_cell.angle_gamma   90.00
#
_symmetry.space_group_name_H-M   'P 1'
#
loop_
_entity.id
_entity.type
_entity.pdbx_description
1 polymer ?
#
loop_
_entity_poly.entity_id
_entity_poly.type
_entity_poly.pdbx_seq_one_letter_code
_entity_poly.pdbx_strand_id
1 'polypeptide(L)'
;MSIILTSMADTVTTFAQVGNPTPEAPPLSDKIMQMVQYLTWFMILSGVLAITVAGGKFAWEKWNGSAMESPKMIAGAMIGGVVATSGGTIMNAILG
;
A
#
# COMPACT_ATOMS: atom_id res chain seq x y z
N MET A 1 4.50 -11.18 -56.82
CA MET A 1 4.27 -10.63 -55.47
C MET A 1 5.19 -11.37 -54.53
N SER A 2 6.16 -10.69 -53.92
CA SER A 2 7.24 -11.32 -53.15
C SER A 2 6.71 -11.92 -51.86
N ILE A 3 7.02 -13.20 -51.60
CA ILE A 3 6.61 -13.93 -50.39
C ILE A 3 7.08 -13.23 -49.11
N ILE A 4 8.19 -12.50 -49.21
CA ILE A 4 8.73 -11.69 -48.12
C ILE A 4 7.73 -10.59 -47.77
N LEU A 5 7.25 -9.81 -48.75
CA LEU A 5 6.29 -8.72 -48.48
C LEU A 5 4.98 -9.21 -47.84
N THR A 6 4.48 -10.37 -48.26
CA THR A 6 3.30 -11.00 -47.63
C THR A 6 3.59 -11.37 -46.18
N SER A 7 4.72 -11.99 -45.88
CA SER A 7 5.08 -12.35 -44.51
C SER A 7 5.31 -11.13 -43.60
N MET A 8 5.82 -10.02 -44.14
CA MET A 8 5.96 -8.77 -43.39
C MET A 8 4.57 -8.17 -43.07
N ALA A 9 3.68 -8.17 -44.06
CA ALA A 9 2.31 -7.70 -43.89
C ALA A 9 1.55 -8.54 -42.86
N ASP A 10 1.70 -9.86 -42.89
CA ASP A 10 1.09 -10.78 -41.92
C ASP A 10 1.66 -10.60 -40.51
N THR A 11 2.94 -10.28 -40.37
CA THR A 11 3.56 -9.99 -39.08
C THR A 11 3.00 -8.69 -38.47
N VAL A 12 2.83 -7.65 -39.29
CA VAL A 12 2.29 -6.36 -38.86
C VAL A 12 0.80 -6.46 -38.51
N THR A 13 0.02 -7.24 -39.25
CA THR A 13 -1.39 -7.50 -38.94
C THR A 13 -1.56 -8.33 -37.68
N THR A 14 -0.70 -9.32 -37.43
CA THR A 14 -0.73 -10.14 -36.21
C THR A 14 -0.34 -9.34 -34.97
N PHE A 15 0.67 -8.46 -35.06
CA PHE A 15 1.07 -7.60 -33.95
C PHE A 15 0.02 -6.53 -33.63
N ALA A 16 -0.71 -6.04 -34.65
CA ALA A 16 -1.85 -5.14 -34.47
C ALA A 16 -3.10 -5.83 -33.90
N GLN A 17 -3.18 -7.17 -33.97
CA GLN A 17 -4.22 -8.00 -33.37
C GLN A 17 -3.94 -8.40 -31.92
N VAL A 18 -2.76 -8.09 -31.38
CA VAL A 18 -2.55 -8.02 -29.93
C VAL A 18 -3.32 -6.79 -29.46
N GLY A 19 -4.65 -6.95 -29.41
CA GLY A 19 -5.56 -5.98 -28.85
C GLY A 19 -5.04 -5.60 -27.49
N ASN A 20 -4.99 -4.29 -27.26
CA ASN A 20 -4.75 -3.68 -25.96
C ASN A 20 -5.31 -4.61 -24.88
N PRO A 21 -4.46 -5.27 -24.05
CA PRO A 21 -4.97 -6.01 -22.92
C PRO A 21 -5.53 -4.92 -22.00
N THR A 22 -6.80 -4.54 -22.22
CA THR A 22 -7.60 -3.87 -21.21
C THR A 22 -7.38 -4.71 -19.97
N PRO A 23 -6.76 -4.17 -18.92
CA PRO A 23 -6.51 -4.93 -17.72
C PRO A 23 -7.86 -5.36 -17.15
N GLU A 24 -8.32 -6.55 -17.53
CA GLU A 24 -9.44 -7.19 -16.88
C GLU A 24 -8.91 -7.57 -15.50
N ALA A 25 -9.47 -6.92 -14.48
CA ALA A 25 -9.04 -7.11 -13.12
C ALA A 25 -9.02 -8.62 -12.83
N PRO A 26 -7.89 -9.18 -12.36
CA PRO A 26 -7.74 -10.61 -12.21
C PRO A 26 -8.94 -11.18 -11.45
N PRO A 27 -9.48 -12.35 -11.83
CA PRO A 27 -10.56 -12.97 -11.09
C PRO A 27 -10.17 -13.06 -9.60
N LEU A 28 -11.10 -12.76 -8.70
CA LEU A 28 -10.89 -12.57 -7.25
C LEU A 28 -10.30 -11.21 -6.79
N SER A 29 -9.89 -10.31 -7.69
CA SER A 29 -9.27 -9.03 -7.31
C SER A 29 -10.15 -8.14 -6.44
N ASP A 30 -11.47 -8.11 -6.66
CA ASP A 30 -12.41 -7.36 -5.81
C ASP A 30 -12.38 -7.79 -4.35
N LYS A 31 -12.31 -9.10 -4.09
CA LYS A 31 -12.26 -9.64 -2.72
C LYS A 31 -10.93 -9.33 -2.05
N ILE A 32 -9.83 -9.43 -2.80
CA ILE A 32 -8.49 -9.09 -2.31
C ILE A 32 -8.40 -7.59 -2.03
N MET A 33 -8.94 -6.75 -2.91
CA MET A 33 -8.98 -5.30 -2.75
C MET A 33 -9.81 -4.89 -1.52
N GLN A 34 -10.98 -5.52 -1.34
CA GLN A 34 -11.81 -5.31 -0.15
C GLN A 34 -11.08 -5.71 1.14
N MET A 35 -10.35 -6.84 1.13
CA MET A 35 -9.55 -7.27 2.28
C MET A 35 -8.41 -6.29 2.59
N VAL A 36 -7.68 -5.82 1.58
CA VAL A 36 -6.60 -4.81 1.75
C VAL A 36 -7.16 -3.49 2.27
N GLN A 37 -8.35 -3.08 1.85
CA GLN A 37 -9.02 -1.91 2.41
C GLN A 37 -9.34 -2.08 3.90
N TYR A 38 -9.86 -3.23 4.32
CA TYR A 38 -10.09 -3.48 5.74
C TYR A 38 -8.79 -3.46 6.56
N LEU A 39 -7.71 -4.03 6.03
CA LEU A 39 -6.39 -3.98 6.67
C LEU A 39 -5.86 -2.54 6.78
N THR A 40 -6.05 -1.74 5.74
CA THR A 40 -5.65 -0.32 5.73
C THR A 40 -6.41 0.46 6.80
N TRP A 41 -7.72 0.25 6.91
CA TRP A 41 -8.54 0.84 7.96
C TRP A 41 -8.07 0.42 9.36
N PHE A 42 -7.79 -0.86 9.55
CA PHE A 42 -7.24 -1.37 10.81
C PHE A 42 -5.89 -0.73 11.16
N MET A 43 -5.02 -0.54 10.17
CA MET A 43 -3.72 0.09 10.36
C MET A 43 -3.85 1.57 10.78
N ILE A 44 -4.77 2.32 10.16
CA ILE A 44 -5.04 3.72 10.52
C ILE A 44 -5.58 3.80 11.95
N LEU A 45 -6.59 2.99 12.27
CA LEU A 45 -7.20 2.98 13.61
C LEU A 45 -6.19 2.60 14.69
N SER A 46 -5.38 1.57 14.45
CA SER A 46 -4.33 1.15 15.39
C SER A 46 -3.25 2.20 15.59
N GLY A 47 -2.82 2.90 14.52
CA GLY A 47 -1.87 4.02 14.61
C GLY A 47 -2.39 5.19 15.44
N VAL A 48 -3.64 5.60 15.22
CA VAL A 48 -4.28 6.67 15.99
C VAL A 48 -4.38 6.29 17.47
N LEU A 49 -4.79 5.05 17.78
CA LEU A 49 -4.85 4.56 19.15
C LEU A 49 -3.46 4.54 19.82
N ALA A 50 -2.43 4.06 19.12
CA ALA A 50 -1.07 3.99 19.65
C ALA A 50 -0.54 5.37 20.03
N ILE A 51 -0.70 6.37 19.16
CA ILE A 51 -0.28 7.75 19.44
C ILE A 51 -1.11 8.36 20.56
N THR A 52 -2.42 8.11 20.59
CA THR A 52 -3.31 8.67 21.62
C THR A 52 -2.97 8.13 23.00
N VAL A 53 -2.74 6.82 23.14
CA VAL A 53 -2.38 6.20 24.42
C VAL A 53 -0.96 6.61 24.84
N ALA A 54 0.00 6.62 23.91
CA ALA A 54 1.37 7.01 24.21
C ALA A 54 1.47 8.49 24.60
N GLY A 55 0.77 9.37 23.87
CA GLY A 55 0.68 10.80 24.16
C GLY A 55 -0.05 11.09 25.47
N GLY A 56 -1.14 10.38 25.74
CA GLY A 56 -1.86 10.46 27.01
C GLY A 56 -1.01 10.05 28.21
N LYS A 57 -0.30 8.91 28.13
CA LYS A 57 0.67 8.49 29.16
C LYS A 57 1.80 9.51 29.32
N PHE A 58 2.34 10.05 28.23
CA PHE A 58 3.41 11.06 28.28
C PHE A 58 2.96 12.34 28.99
N ALA A 59 1.75 12.84 28.69
CA ALA A 59 1.18 14.00 29.37
C ALA A 59 0.96 13.74 30.86
N TRP A 60 0.52 12.52 31.22
CA TRP A 60 0.33 12.11 32.61
C TRP A 60 1.66 11.99 33.38
N GLU A 61 2.69 11.39 32.78
CA GLU A 61 4.02 11.27 33.37
C GLU A 61 4.69 12.64 33.59
N LYS A 62 4.46 13.59 32.67
CA LYS A 62 4.95 14.98 32.78
C LYS A 62 4.42 15.72 34.02
N TRP A 63 3.15 15.54 34.39
CA TRP A 63 2.53 16.28 35.49
C TRP A 63 2.53 15.55 36.83
N ASN A 64 2.52 14.21 36.83
CA ASN A 64 2.47 13.42 38.06
C ASN A 64 3.82 12.84 38.49
N GLY A 65 4.90 13.09 37.74
CA GLY A 65 6.27 12.74 38.15
C GLY A 65 6.53 11.22 38.22
N SER A 66 6.07 10.47 37.22
CA SER A 66 6.22 9.01 37.16
C SER A 66 7.41 8.58 36.28
N ALA A 67 7.87 7.34 36.44
CA ALA A 67 9.04 6.78 35.74
C ALA A 67 8.93 6.95 34.22
N MET A 68 10.00 7.41 33.58
CA MET A 68 10.08 7.72 32.13
C MET A 68 9.93 6.47 31.26
N GLU A 69 8.70 6.00 31.11
CA GLU A 69 8.36 4.87 30.26
C GLU A 69 7.70 5.35 28.95
N SER A 70 7.08 6.51 28.98
CA SER A 70 6.40 7.13 27.83
C SER A 70 7.29 7.50 26.63
N PRO A 71 8.58 7.89 26.77
CA PRO A 71 9.37 8.25 25.59
C PRO A 71 9.64 7.07 24.64
N LYS A 72 9.92 5.87 25.19
CA LYS A 72 10.11 4.66 24.37
C LYS A 72 8.82 4.24 23.65
N MET A 73 7.67 4.50 24.27
CA MET A 73 6.37 4.15 23.72
C MET A 73 5.99 5.06 22.54
N ILE A 74 6.26 6.36 22.65
CA ILE A 74 6.10 7.30 21.52
C ILE A 74 7.09 6.97 20.40
N ALA A 75 8.36 6.69 20.72
CA ALA A 75 9.35 6.31 19.72
C ALA A 75 8.93 5.04 18.94
N GLY A 76 8.41 4.02 19.65
CA GLY A 76 7.86 2.82 19.03
C GLY A 76 6.65 3.11 18.12
N ALA A 77 5.75 3.99 18.54
CA ALA A 77 4.61 4.41 17.73
C ALA A 77 5.04 5.14 16.44
N MET A 78 6.08 5.98 16.52
CA MET A 78 6.64 6.67 15.36
C MET A 78 7.27 5.70 14.35
N ILE A 79 8.05 4.72 14.82
CA ILE A 79 8.65 3.70 13.96
C ILE A 79 7.54 2.87 13.27
N GLY A 80 6.52 2.46 14.02
CA GLY A 80 5.36 1.77 13.45
C GLY A 80 4.63 2.59 12.38
N GLY A 81 4.49 3.91 12.59
CA GLY A 81 3.90 4.83 11.61
C GLY A 81 4.69 4.96 10.30
N VAL A 82 6.03 4.95 10.38
CA VAL A 82 6.89 4.95 9.18
C VAL A 82 6.71 3.66 8.39
N VAL A 83 6.69 2.50 9.06
CA VAL A 83 6.45 1.20 8.41
C VAL A 83 5.07 1.18 7.76
N ALA A 84 4.03 1.70 8.43
CA ALA A 84 2.68 1.80 7.89
C ALA A 84 2.62 2.64 6.61
N THR A 85 3.29 3.79 6.61
CA THR A 85 3.30 4.71 5.46
C THR A 85 4.04 4.09 4.27
N SER A 86 5.09 3.32 4.52
CA SER A 86 5.85 2.65 3.46
C SER A 86 5.01 1.65 2.66
N GLY A 87 4.04 0.98 3.29
CA GLY A 87 3.08 0.09 2.62
C GLY A 87 2.23 0.83 1.57
N GLY A 88 1.76 2.04 1.88
CA GLY A 88 1.01 2.88 0.95
C GLY A 88 1.85 3.35 -0.24
N THR A 89 3.13 3.69 -0.01
CA THR A 89 4.05 4.06 -1.10
C THR A 89 4.38 2.89 -2.02
N ILE A 90 4.56 1.68 -1.46
CA ILE A 90 4.83 0.46 -2.25
C ILE A 90 3.61 0.10 -3.10
N MET A 91 2.41 0.19 -2.54
CA MET A 91 1.18 -0.08 -3.29
C MET A 91 1.01 0.86 -4.49
N ASN A 92 1.29 2.16 -4.30
CA ASN A 92 1.26 3.12 -5.40
C ASN A 92 2.37 2.88 -6.43
N ALA A 93 3.56 2.45 -6.01
CA ALA A 93 4.66 2.13 -6.92
C ALA A 93 4.41 0.87 -7.77
N ILE A 94 3.59 -0.07 -7.29
CA ILE A 94 3.23 -1.30 -8.02
C ILE A 94 2.05 -1.07 -8.98
N LEU A 95 1.14 -0.15 -8.64
CA LEU A 95 -0.06 0.16 -9.44
C LEU A 95 0.18 1.26 -10.51
N GLY A 96 1.37 1.87 -10.52
CA GLY A 96 1.77 2.94 -11.45
C GLY A 96 2.40 2.44 -12.74
#